data_AF-A0A4Q2LM00-F1
#
_entry.id   AF-A0A4Q2LM00-F1
#
_cell.length_a   1.000
_cell.length_b   1.000
_cell.length_c   1.000
_cell.angle_alpha   90.00
_cell.angle_beta   90.00
_cell.angle_gamma   90.00
#
_symmetry.space_group_name_H-M   'P 1'
#
loop_
_entity.id
_entity.type
_entity.pdbx_description
1 polymer ?
#
loop_
_entity_poly.entity_id
_entity_poly.type
_entity_poly.pdbx_seq_one_letter_code
_entity_poly.pdbx_strand_id
1 'polypeptide(L)'
;MICGIQEDINLMVPANEKRYVCIEGCNNKYIEQREYTAKELEKWDELFLYVKELHQLIEMPKAIIIRLQALRNGYDVVKGKREKRFKMGAEYSLMLEAYALADDSIQWCIKNKLRGSNDVRAINYCISIMIGELNEAWLRRKKREKFEANKTKELNRKIHNLSVIDDSNEEENSHVYANSKDELDITDLLQ
;
A
#
# COMPACT_ATOMS: atom_id res chain seq x y z
N MET A 1 25.20 -7.37 -14.76
CA MET A 1 25.87 -8.03 -13.62
C MET A 1 25.44 -7.27 -12.37
N ILE A 2 24.68 -7.89 -11.46
CA ILE A 2 24.26 -7.24 -10.19
C ILE A 2 25.21 -7.64 -9.03
N CYS A 3 26.06 -8.65 -9.25
CA CYS A 3 27.09 -9.07 -8.32
C CYS A 3 28.45 -8.94 -9.03
N GLY A 4 29.41 -8.28 -8.35
CA GLY A 4 30.81 -8.18 -8.79
C GLY A 4 31.70 -9.27 -8.20
N ILE A 5 31.11 -10.29 -7.57
CA ILE A 5 31.83 -11.43 -6.99
C ILE A 5 31.92 -12.50 -8.08
N GLN A 6 33.15 -12.74 -8.53
CA GLN A 6 33.47 -13.61 -9.66
C GLN A 6 33.86 -15.02 -9.19
N GLU A 7 33.34 -15.45 -8.04
CA GLU A 7 33.80 -16.66 -7.38
C GLU A 7 32.57 -17.54 -7.06
N ASP A 8 32.54 -18.70 -7.72
CA ASP A 8 31.58 -19.81 -7.67
C ASP A 8 30.23 -19.68 -8.41
N ILE A 9 30.20 -20.31 -9.61
CA ILE A 9 28.99 -20.62 -10.39
C ILE A 9 27.95 -21.40 -9.57
N ASN A 10 28.40 -22.21 -8.61
CA ASN A 10 27.55 -23.01 -7.73
C ASN A 10 26.71 -22.19 -6.74
N LEU A 11 27.02 -20.89 -6.57
CA LEU A 11 26.28 -19.99 -5.68
C LEU A 11 25.32 -19.06 -6.46
N MET A 12 25.02 -19.36 -7.71
CA MET A 12 24.20 -18.51 -8.58
C MET A 12 22.87 -19.18 -8.99
N VAL A 13 21.75 -18.47 -8.81
CA VAL A 13 20.42 -18.88 -9.28
C VAL A 13 20.05 -18.07 -10.53
N PRO A 14 19.43 -18.68 -11.56
CA PRO A 14 18.87 -17.94 -12.68
C PRO A 14 17.72 -17.03 -12.19
N ALA A 15 17.86 -15.74 -12.42
CA ALA A 15 16.84 -14.73 -12.13
C ALA A 15 15.96 -14.42 -13.34
N ASN A 16 16.47 -14.58 -14.56
CA ASN A 16 15.77 -14.51 -15.86
C ASN A 16 16.64 -15.17 -16.94
N GLU A 17 16.15 -15.34 -18.18
CA GLU A 17 16.86 -15.97 -19.32
C GLU A 17 18.31 -15.45 -19.57
N LYS A 18 18.68 -14.28 -19.04
CA LYS A 18 20.00 -13.65 -19.24
C LYS A 18 20.64 -13.09 -17.96
N ARG A 19 20.13 -13.40 -16.75
CA ARG A 19 20.66 -12.84 -15.49
C ARG A 19 20.73 -13.89 -14.38
N TYR A 20 21.86 -13.92 -13.69
CA TYR A 20 22.12 -14.76 -12.53
C TYR A 20 22.32 -13.90 -11.29
N VAL A 21 21.85 -14.39 -10.14
CA VAL A 21 21.87 -13.70 -8.85
C VAL A 21 22.45 -14.64 -7.80
N CYS A 22 23.30 -14.11 -6.90
CA CYS A 22 23.92 -14.91 -5.85
C CYS A 22 22.89 -15.39 -4.80
N ILE A 23 22.99 -16.64 -4.36
CA ILE A 23 22.09 -17.28 -3.37
C ILE A 23 22.16 -16.52 -2.04
N GLU A 24 23.37 -16.22 -1.56
CA GLU A 24 23.57 -15.53 -0.28
C GLU A 24 23.45 -14.00 -0.45
N GLY A 25 22.26 -13.48 -0.12
CA GLY A 25 22.03 -12.04 0.06
C GLY A 25 21.63 -11.26 -1.20
N CYS A 26 22.06 -11.65 -2.41
CA CYS A 26 21.59 -10.99 -3.64
C CYS A 26 20.17 -11.44 -4.01
N ASN A 27 19.81 -12.70 -3.75
CA ASN A 27 18.52 -13.27 -4.13
C ASN A 27 17.35 -12.58 -3.42
N ASN A 28 17.47 -12.35 -2.12
CA ASN A 28 16.42 -11.64 -1.36
C ASN A 28 16.22 -10.22 -1.87
N LYS A 29 17.31 -9.47 -2.11
CA LYS A 29 17.23 -8.12 -2.73
C LYS A 29 16.58 -8.14 -4.10
N TYR A 30 16.86 -9.18 -4.90
CA TYR A 30 16.25 -9.35 -6.22
C TYR A 30 14.75 -9.65 -6.11
N ILE A 31 14.34 -10.54 -5.20
CA ILE A 31 12.93 -10.87 -4.95
C ILE A 31 12.18 -9.62 -4.47
N GLU A 32 12.71 -8.90 -3.47
CA GLU A 32 12.13 -7.65 -2.97
C GLU A 32 12.00 -6.60 -4.07
N GLN A 33 13.03 -6.43 -4.92
CA GLN A 33 12.99 -5.50 -6.03
C GLN A 33 11.95 -5.90 -7.08
N ARG A 34 11.79 -7.19 -7.34
CA ARG A 34 10.79 -7.73 -8.27
C ARG A 34 9.37 -7.49 -7.75
N GLU A 35 9.12 -7.79 -6.49
CA GLU A 35 7.83 -7.53 -5.83
C GLU A 35 7.49 -6.05 -5.78
N TYR A 36 8.47 -5.20 -5.44
CA TYR A 36 8.30 -3.75 -5.45
C TYR A 36 7.93 -3.25 -6.86
N THR A 37 8.61 -3.75 -7.89
CA THR A 37 8.34 -3.37 -9.28
C THR A 37 6.96 -3.86 -9.74
N ALA A 38 6.55 -5.07 -9.33
CA ALA A 38 5.22 -5.60 -9.64
C ALA A 38 4.11 -4.74 -9.01
N LYS A 39 4.21 -4.44 -7.70
CA LYS A 39 3.26 -3.55 -7.00
C LYS A 39 3.20 -2.15 -7.60
N GLU A 40 4.34 -1.63 -8.07
CA GLU A 40 4.37 -0.32 -8.70
C GLU A 40 3.73 -0.32 -10.09
N LEU A 41 3.87 -1.42 -10.83
CA LEU A 41 3.22 -1.61 -12.12
C LEU A 41 1.70 -1.71 -11.97
N GLU A 42 1.21 -2.46 -10.99
CA GLU A 42 -0.22 -2.54 -10.67
C GLU A 42 -0.81 -1.16 -10.39
N LYS A 43 -0.17 -0.38 -9.51
CA LYS A 43 -0.59 0.99 -9.20
C LYS A 43 -0.51 1.93 -10.42
N TRP A 44 0.43 1.70 -11.32
CA TRP A 44 0.54 2.45 -12.56
C TRP A 44 -0.62 2.11 -13.50
N ASP A 45 -0.96 0.84 -13.64
CA ASP A 45 -2.03 0.36 -14.51
C ASP A 45 -3.39 0.88 -14.03
N GLU A 46 -3.64 0.89 -12.71
CA GLU A 46 -4.84 1.50 -12.12
C GLU A 46 -4.97 2.98 -12.50
N LEU A 47 -3.91 3.77 -12.30
CA LEU A 47 -3.91 5.19 -12.65
C LEU A 47 -4.07 5.39 -14.17
N PHE A 48 -3.43 4.54 -14.96
CA PHE A 48 -3.48 4.60 -16.42
C PHE A 48 -4.90 4.36 -16.93
N LEU A 49 -5.57 3.32 -16.42
CA LEU A 49 -6.95 3.00 -16.77
C LEU A 49 -7.90 4.11 -16.34
N TYR A 50 -7.76 4.62 -15.11
CA TYR A 50 -8.58 5.72 -14.62
C TYR A 50 -8.50 6.95 -15.53
N VAL A 51 -7.30 7.41 -15.88
CA VAL A 51 -7.12 8.58 -16.76
C VAL A 51 -7.65 8.31 -18.16
N LYS A 52 -7.52 7.07 -18.66
CA LYS A 52 -8.05 6.66 -19.96
C LYS A 52 -9.58 6.74 -19.99
N GLU A 53 -10.25 6.24 -18.95
CA GLU A 53 -11.70 6.25 -18.81
C GLU A 53 -12.24 7.67 -18.64
N LEU A 54 -11.61 8.46 -17.75
CA LEU A 54 -11.99 9.84 -17.46
C LEU A 54 -12.04 10.73 -18.72
N HIS A 55 -11.11 10.51 -19.64
CA HIS A 55 -10.99 11.28 -20.88
C HIS A 55 -11.52 10.54 -22.13
N GLN A 56 -12.11 9.35 -21.95
CA GLN A 56 -12.64 8.50 -23.04
C GLN A 56 -11.63 8.27 -24.18
N LEU A 57 -10.39 7.95 -23.81
CA LEU A 57 -9.28 7.79 -24.75
C LEU A 57 -9.23 6.38 -25.30
N ILE A 58 -8.99 6.24 -26.61
CA ILE A 58 -8.67 4.94 -27.22
C ILE A 58 -7.25 4.53 -26.84
N GLU A 59 -6.31 5.47 -26.94
CA GLU A 59 -4.90 5.32 -26.60
C GLU A 59 -4.41 6.54 -25.81
N MET A 60 -3.57 6.33 -24.80
CA MET A 60 -3.01 7.41 -24.00
C MET A 60 -1.84 8.08 -24.74
N PRO A 61 -1.86 9.40 -24.95
CA PRO A 61 -0.75 10.08 -25.61
C PRO A 61 0.56 9.95 -24.83
N LYS A 62 1.67 9.68 -25.54
CA LYS A 62 3.02 9.53 -24.95
C LYS A 62 3.43 10.70 -24.05
N ALA A 63 3.03 11.92 -24.41
CA ALA A 63 3.31 13.12 -23.62
C ALA A 63 2.67 13.07 -22.22
N ILE A 64 1.47 12.49 -22.10
CA ILE A 64 0.76 12.34 -20.83
C ILE A 64 1.43 11.27 -19.97
N ILE A 65 1.80 10.14 -20.57
CA ILE A 65 2.55 9.08 -19.90
C ILE A 65 3.85 9.64 -19.30
N ILE A 66 4.63 10.36 -20.11
CA ILE A 66 5.88 10.98 -19.68
C ILE A 66 5.64 11.93 -18.51
N ARG A 67 4.54 12.70 -18.53
CA ARG A 67 4.21 13.64 -17.45
C ARG A 67 3.85 12.94 -16.15
N LEU A 68 3.04 11.88 -16.18
CA LEU A 68 2.69 11.13 -14.97
C LEU A 68 3.90 10.40 -14.38
N GLN A 69 4.73 9.77 -15.23
CA GLN A 69 6.00 9.17 -14.80
C GLN A 69 6.97 10.22 -14.24
N ALA A 70 6.97 11.42 -14.80
CA ALA A 70 7.75 12.53 -14.29
C ALA A 70 7.32 12.97 -12.88
N LEU A 71 6.01 13.02 -12.61
CA LEU A 71 5.48 13.30 -11.26
C LEU A 71 5.90 12.23 -10.25
N ARG A 72 5.98 10.97 -10.68
CA ARG A 72 6.42 9.85 -9.84
C ARG A 72 7.90 9.90 -9.52
N ASN A 73 8.71 10.26 -10.51
CA ASN A 73 10.14 10.40 -10.35
C ASN A 73 10.49 11.59 -9.44
N GLY A 74 9.74 12.69 -9.58
CA GLY A 74 10.05 13.95 -8.89
C GLY A 74 11.17 14.71 -9.61
N TYR A 75 11.22 16.01 -9.39
CA TYR A 75 12.26 16.89 -9.93
C TYR A 75 12.90 17.69 -8.82
N ASP A 76 14.23 17.67 -8.79
CA ASP A 76 15.02 18.59 -7.97
C ASP A 76 15.66 19.64 -8.87
N VAL A 77 15.72 20.89 -8.39
CA VAL A 77 16.47 21.94 -9.07
C VAL A 77 17.90 21.93 -8.52
N VAL A 78 18.83 21.30 -9.25
CA VAL A 78 20.25 21.30 -8.91
C VAL A 78 20.94 22.27 -9.88
N LYS A 79 21.56 23.33 -9.33
CA LYS A 79 22.28 24.35 -10.12
C LYS A 79 21.43 24.96 -11.26
N GLY A 80 20.16 25.24 -10.99
CA GLY A 80 19.22 25.82 -11.95
C GLY A 80 18.70 24.86 -13.02
N LYS A 81 19.10 23.58 -13.00
CA LYS A 81 18.60 22.54 -13.92
C LYS A 81 17.70 21.57 -13.17
N ARG A 82 16.61 21.14 -13.82
CA ARG A 82 15.72 20.09 -13.29
C ARG A 82 16.37 18.74 -13.50
N GLU A 83 16.87 18.12 -12.44
CA GLU A 83 17.36 16.75 -12.44
C GLU A 83 16.24 15.80 -12.01
N LYS A 84 16.05 14.71 -12.76
CA LYS A 84 15.09 13.67 -12.41
C LYS A 84 15.64 12.90 -11.21
N ARG A 85 14.85 12.80 -10.14
CA ARG A 85 15.15 11.84 -9.07
C ARG A 85 14.45 10.52 -9.37
N PHE A 86 15.03 9.41 -8.91
CA PHE A 86 14.40 8.11 -9.09
C PHE A 86 13.37 7.92 -7.98
N LYS A 87 12.08 7.86 -8.36
CA LYS A 87 10.98 7.43 -7.48
C LYS A 87 10.83 8.24 -6.18
N MET A 88 11.14 9.53 -6.20
CA MET A 88 11.04 10.42 -5.05
C MET A 88 9.82 11.36 -5.08
N GLY A 89 9.06 11.34 -6.17
CA GLY A 89 7.83 12.12 -6.30
C GLY A 89 6.61 11.37 -5.75
N ALA A 90 5.42 11.85 -6.14
CA ALA A 90 4.17 11.27 -5.67
C ALA A 90 4.00 9.82 -6.14
N GLU A 91 3.56 8.92 -5.26
CA GLU A 91 3.22 7.55 -5.66
C GLU A 91 2.01 7.54 -6.59
N TYR A 92 1.91 6.56 -7.50
CA TYR A 92 0.77 6.47 -8.42
C TYR A 92 -0.57 6.32 -7.70
N SER A 93 -0.60 5.57 -6.59
CA SER A 93 -1.80 5.48 -5.74
C SER A 93 -2.20 6.83 -5.14
N LEU A 94 -1.22 7.70 -4.83
CA LEU A 94 -1.49 9.04 -4.31
C LEU A 94 -2.04 9.96 -5.38
N MET A 95 -1.53 9.85 -6.61
CA MET A 95 -2.11 10.55 -7.76
C MET A 95 -3.55 10.11 -8.00
N LEU A 96 -3.85 8.82 -7.87
CA LEU A 96 -5.20 8.29 -8.03
C LEU A 96 -6.15 8.84 -6.95
N GLU A 97 -5.73 8.86 -5.68
CA GLU A 97 -6.51 9.49 -4.61
C GLU A 97 -6.74 10.98 -4.87
N ALA A 98 -5.72 11.70 -5.34
CA ALA A 98 -5.85 13.12 -5.68
C ALA A 98 -6.79 13.34 -6.88
N TYR A 99 -6.80 12.45 -7.86
CA TYR A 99 -7.80 12.45 -8.93
C TYR A 99 -9.21 12.26 -8.39
N ALA A 100 -9.41 11.31 -7.47
CA ALA A 100 -10.71 11.08 -6.86
C ALA A 100 -11.21 12.29 -6.05
N LEU A 101 -10.31 13.02 -5.38
CA LEU A 101 -10.65 14.29 -4.72
C LEU A 101 -11.01 15.40 -5.71
N ALA A 102 -10.31 15.44 -6.84
CA ALA A 102 -10.49 16.44 -7.87
C ALA A 102 -11.64 16.10 -8.85
N ASP A 103 -12.32 14.97 -8.71
CA ASP A 103 -13.20 14.41 -9.75
C ASP A 103 -14.30 15.40 -10.15
N ASP A 104 -15.07 15.93 -9.19
CA ASP A 104 -16.10 16.94 -9.45
C ASP A 104 -15.57 18.18 -10.19
N SER A 105 -14.39 18.66 -9.79
CA SER A 105 -13.74 19.82 -10.40
C SER A 105 -13.28 19.50 -11.82
N ILE A 106 -12.74 18.31 -12.05
CA ILE A 106 -12.29 17.85 -13.36
C ILE A 106 -13.48 17.64 -14.29
N GLN A 107 -14.53 16.95 -13.85
CA GLN A 107 -15.76 16.73 -14.62
C GLN A 107 -16.40 18.06 -15.03
N TRP A 108 -16.51 19.01 -14.09
CA TRP A 108 -17.01 20.34 -14.39
C TRP A 108 -16.12 21.07 -15.40
N CYS A 109 -14.79 20.98 -15.28
CA CYS A 109 -13.87 21.59 -16.23
C CYS A 109 -13.94 20.96 -17.62
N ILE A 110 -14.04 19.64 -17.72
CA ILE A 110 -14.21 18.92 -18.98
C ILE A 110 -15.46 19.42 -19.69
N LYS A 111 -16.59 19.47 -18.99
CA LYS A 111 -17.88 19.88 -19.56
C LYS A 111 -17.92 21.36 -19.95
N ASN A 112 -17.45 22.25 -19.08
CA ASN A 112 -17.71 23.69 -19.21
C ASN A 112 -16.53 24.49 -19.80
N LYS A 113 -15.28 24.16 -19.43
CA LYS A 113 -14.09 24.90 -19.88
C LYS A 113 -13.45 24.29 -21.12
N LEU A 114 -13.37 22.96 -21.14
CA LEU A 114 -12.70 22.21 -22.21
C LEU A 114 -13.67 21.76 -23.31
N ARG A 115 -14.98 21.96 -23.09
CA ARG A 115 -16.07 21.62 -24.03
C ARG A 115 -16.00 20.16 -24.52
N GLY A 116 -15.60 19.25 -23.64
CA GLY A 116 -15.45 17.83 -23.96
C GLY A 116 -14.19 17.49 -24.76
N SER A 117 -13.24 18.41 -24.96
CA SER A 117 -11.96 18.09 -25.61
C SER A 117 -11.17 17.07 -24.80
N ASN A 118 -10.64 16.07 -25.50
CA ASN A 118 -9.77 15.03 -24.99
C ASN A 118 -8.32 15.20 -25.49
N ASP A 119 -7.96 16.39 -25.97
CA ASP A 119 -6.62 16.68 -26.45
C ASP A 119 -5.59 16.67 -25.32
N VAL A 120 -4.32 16.53 -25.68
CA VAL A 120 -3.18 16.57 -24.74
C VAL A 120 -3.22 17.82 -23.84
N ARG A 121 -3.67 18.98 -24.34
CA ARG A 121 -3.81 20.20 -23.52
C ARG A 121 -4.91 20.09 -22.47
N ALA A 122 -6.05 19.52 -22.84
CA ALA A 122 -7.19 19.30 -21.94
C ALA A 122 -6.82 18.33 -20.80
N ILE A 123 -6.15 17.22 -21.15
CA ILE A 123 -5.66 16.26 -20.16
C ILE A 123 -4.61 16.90 -19.23
N ASN A 124 -3.67 17.68 -19.79
CA ASN A 124 -2.67 18.41 -18.99
C ASN A 124 -3.30 19.43 -18.02
N TYR A 125 -4.44 20.02 -18.39
CA TYR A 125 -5.18 20.90 -17.49
C TYR A 125 -5.74 20.09 -16.31
N CYS A 126 -6.35 18.94 -16.57
CA CYS A 126 -6.89 18.06 -15.52
C CYS A 126 -5.79 17.51 -14.60
N ILE A 127 -4.63 17.14 -15.15
CA ILE A 127 -3.44 16.79 -14.36
C ILE A 127 -3.03 17.95 -13.43
N SER A 128 -3.11 19.20 -13.90
CA SER A 128 -2.77 20.36 -13.07
C SER A 128 -3.75 20.55 -11.90
N ILE A 129 -5.04 20.24 -12.10
CA ILE A 129 -6.04 20.22 -11.02
C ILE A 129 -5.69 19.14 -10.00
N MET A 130 -5.44 17.90 -10.45
CA MET A 130 -5.03 16.80 -9.58
C MET A 130 -3.77 17.14 -8.78
N ILE A 131 -2.77 17.79 -9.39
CA ILE A 131 -1.55 18.21 -8.69
C ILE A 131 -1.88 19.17 -7.53
N GLY A 132 -2.90 20.02 -7.67
CA GLY A 132 -3.37 20.90 -6.59
C GLY A 132 -3.90 20.12 -5.38
N GLU A 133 -4.56 18.98 -5.62
CA GLU A 133 -5.16 18.12 -4.58
C GLU A 133 -4.17 17.09 -3.98
N LEU A 134 -2.94 16.96 -4.52
CA LEU A 134 -1.96 15.98 -4.02
C LEU A 134 -1.65 16.13 -2.53
N ASN A 135 -1.54 17.38 -2.05
CA ASN A 135 -1.25 17.64 -0.64
C ASN A 135 -2.41 17.22 0.26
N GLU A 136 -3.65 17.51 -0.15
CA GLU A 136 -4.85 17.12 0.58
C GLU A 136 -5.02 15.59 0.61
N ALA A 137 -4.79 14.93 -0.53
CA ALA A 137 -4.77 13.47 -0.61
C ALA A 137 -3.76 12.87 0.37
N TRP A 138 -2.56 13.43 0.44
CA TRP A 138 -1.51 12.98 1.36
C TRP A 138 -1.91 13.17 2.83
N LEU A 139 -2.51 14.32 3.16
CA LEU A 139 -2.99 14.60 4.52
C LEU A 139 -4.09 13.61 4.93
N ARG A 140 -5.05 13.32 4.04
CA ARG A 140 -6.12 12.35 4.28
C ARG A 140 -5.58 10.94 4.46
N ARG A 141 -4.64 10.52 3.61
CA ARG A 141 -3.95 9.24 3.73
C ARG A 141 -3.27 9.10 5.08
N LYS A 142 -2.49 10.10 5.49
CA LYS A 142 -1.82 10.09 6.81
C LYS A 142 -2.78 10.06 7.98
N LYS A 143 -3.93 10.74 7.88
CA LYS A 143 -4.97 10.68 8.93
C LYS A 143 -5.56 9.27 9.03
N ARG A 144 -5.84 8.63 7.89
CA ARG A 144 -6.36 7.25 7.83
C ARG A 144 -5.36 6.24 8.41
N GLU A 145 -4.09 6.31 8.01
CA GLU A 145 -3.03 5.46 8.55
C GLU A 145 -2.88 5.60 10.07
N LYS A 146 -2.93 6.83 10.59
CA LYS A 146 -2.90 7.09 12.04
C LYS A 146 -4.11 6.50 12.76
N PHE A 147 -5.30 6.66 12.18
CA PHE A 147 -6.54 6.13 12.74
C PHE A 147 -6.50 4.59 12.81
N GLU A 148 -6.09 3.94 11.73
CA GLU A 148 -5.93 2.48 11.67
C GLU A 148 -4.88 1.99 12.66
N ALA A 149 -3.72 2.64 12.75
CA ALA A 149 -2.69 2.29 13.71
C ALA A 149 -3.19 2.41 15.17
N ASN A 150 -3.99 3.44 15.48
CA ASN A 150 -4.58 3.59 16.80
C ASN A 150 -5.63 2.50 17.08
N LYS A 151 -6.48 2.18 16.11
CA LYS A 151 -7.47 1.10 16.22
C LYS A 151 -6.80 -0.25 16.49
N THR A 152 -5.72 -0.56 15.79
CA THR A 152 -4.95 -1.80 16.01
C THR A 152 -4.31 -1.84 17.39
N LYS A 153 -3.76 -0.71 17.87
CA LYS A 153 -3.23 -0.61 19.24
C LYS A 153 -4.31 -0.82 20.30
N GLU A 154 -5.49 -0.25 20.11
CA GLU A 154 -6.62 -0.47 21.01
C GLU A 154 -7.09 -1.92 21.00
N LEU A 155 -7.15 -2.55 19.83
CA LEU A 155 -7.51 -3.97 19.71
C LEU A 155 -6.49 -4.85 20.45
N ASN A 156 -5.19 -4.60 20.25
CA ASN A 156 -4.12 -5.34 20.91
C ASN A 156 -4.13 -5.13 22.42
N ARG A 157 -4.46 -3.92 22.92
CA ARG A 157 -4.66 -3.68 24.35
C ARG A 157 -5.83 -4.47 24.91
N LYS A 158 -6.96 -4.53 24.18
CA LYS A 158 -8.11 -5.35 24.59
C LYS A 158 -7.76 -6.84 24.64
N ILE A 159 -7.05 -7.35 23.63
CA ILE A 159 -6.58 -8.74 23.59
C ILE A 159 -5.65 -9.05 24.76
N HIS A 160 -4.66 -8.18 25.01
CA HIS A 160 -3.74 -8.33 26.15
C HIS A 160 -4.48 -8.32 27.49
N ASN A 161 -5.49 -7.45 27.66
CA ASN A 161 -6.28 -7.43 28.89
C ASN A 161 -7.16 -8.68 29.05
N LEU A 162 -7.63 -9.28 27.94
CA LEU A 162 -8.35 -10.55 27.96
C LEU A 162 -7.43 -11.72 28.33
N SER A 163 -6.20 -11.77 27.81
CA SER A 163 -5.25 -12.85 28.14
C SER A 163 -4.80 -12.82 29.60
N VAL A 164 -4.63 -11.63 30.19
CA VAL A 164 -4.28 -11.49 31.62
C VAL A 164 -5.39 -11.97 32.56
N ILE A 165 -6.66 -11.87 32.14
CA ILE A 165 -7.81 -12.39 32.91
C ILE A 165 -7.88 -13.92 32.82
N ASP A 166 -7.41 -14.52 31.73
CA ASP A 166 -7.39 -15.98 31.56
C ASP A 166 -6.30 -16.62 32.44
N ASP A 167 -5.10 -16.04 32.46
CA ASP A 167 -3.98 -16.51 33.30
C ASP A 167 -4.25 -16.39 34.81
N SER A 168 -5.12 -15.46 35.23
CA SER A 168 -5.48 -15.28 36.65
C SER A 168 -6.60 -16.22 37.13
N ASN A 169 -7.31 -16.90 36.23
CA ASN A 169 -8.34 -17.89 36.58
C ASN A 169 -7.82 -19.34 36.67
N GLU A 170 -6.62 -19.62 36.13
CA GLU A 170 -5.99 -20.94 36.26
C GLU A 170 -5.29 -21.13 37.62
N GLU A 171 -4.81 -20.06 38.27
CA GLU A 171 -4.17 -20.17 39.59
C GLU A 171 -5.16 -20.32 40.76
N GLU A 172 -6.39 -19.80 40.65
CA GLU A 172 -7.39 -19.87 41.74
C GLU A 172 -8.21 -21.18 41.77
N ASN A 173 -8.17 -22.03 40.73
CA ASN A 173 -8.96 -23.28 40.69
C ASN A 173 -8.23 -24.53 41.20
N SER A 174 -7.00 -24.42 41.72
CA SER A 174 -6.26 -25.59 42.25
C SER A 174 -6.57 -25.95 43.71
N HIS A 175 -7.37 -25.17 44.44
CA HIS A 175 -7.51 -25.32 45.89
C HIS A 175 -8.88 -25.82 46.41
N VAL A 176 -9.82 -26.22 45.55
CA VAL A 176 -11.22 -26.55 45.97
C VAL A 176 -11.56 -28.04 46.01
N TYR A 177 -10.67 -28.96 45.59
CA TYR A 177 -10.92 -30.40 45.72
C TYR A 177 -10.35 -30.98 47.02
N ALA A 178 -10.73 -30.42 48.16
CA ALA A 178 -10.59 -31.06 49.45
C ALA A 178 -11.88 -30.84 50.26
N ASN A 179 -12.58 -31.94 50.56
CA ASN A 179 -13.79 -32.08 51.38
C ASN A 179 -15.15 -31.88 50.70
N SER A 180 -15.69 -32.97 50.16
CA SER A 180 -17.07 -33.39 50.45
C SER A 180 -17.21 -34.90 50.22
N LYS A 181 -16.93 -35.68 51.28
CA LYS A 181 -17.60 -36.98 51.44
C LYS A 181 -18.94 -36.67 52.10
N ASP A 182 -19.94 -36.34 51.29
CA ASP A 182 -21.33 -36.43 51.75
C ASP A 182 -21.87 -37.80 51.35
N GLU A 183 -22.07 -38.62 52.38
CA GLU A 183 -22.78 -39.88 52.32
C GLU A 183 -24.23 -39.61 51.92
N LEU A 184 -24.63 -40.06 50.73
CA LEU A 184 -26.05 -40.14 50.37
C LEU A 184 -26.64 -41.39 51.01
N ASP A 185 -27.22 -41.22 52.20
CA ASP A 185 -28.02 -42.22 52.90
C ASP A 185 -29.37 -42.40 52.18
N ILE A 186 -29.61 -43.61 51.64
CA ILE A 186 -30.78 -43.96 50.81
C ILE A 186 -31.82 -44.76 51.62
N THR A 187 -31.70 -44.78 52.95
CA THR A 187 -32.47 -45.70 53.80
C THR A 187 -33.96 -45.35 53.92
N ASP A 188 -34.42 -44.20 53.42
CA ASP A 188 -35.80 -43.73 53.56
C ASP A 188 -36.72 -43.94 52.33
N LEU A 189 -36.27 -44.66 51.29
CA LEU A 189 -37.04 -44.82 50.04
C LEU A 189 -37.74 -46.18 49.87
N LEU A 190 -37.81 -47.03 50.90
CA LEU A 190 -38.56 -48.29 50.86
C LEU A 190 -39.31 -48.59 52.16
N GLN A 191 -40.37 -47.83 52.44
CA GLN A 191 -41.49 -48.27 53.30
C GLN A 191 -42.83 -48.04 52.63
#